data_AF-A0A817WU35-F1
#
_entry.id   AF-A0A817WU35-F1
#
_cell.length_a   1.000
_cell.length_b   1.000
_cell.length_c   1.000
_cell.angle_alpha   90.00
_cell.angle_beta   90.00
_cell.angle_gamma   90.00
#
_symmetry.space_group_name_H-M   'P 1'
#
loop_
_entity.id
_entity.type
_entity.pdbx_description
1 polymer ?
#
loop_
_entity_poly.entity_id
_entity_poly.type
_entity_poly.pdbx_seq_one_letter_code
_entity_poly.pdbx_strand_id
1 'polypeptide(L)'
;MTMTHIQWDKMDNYVGNGNVDSWVHNFGTPTFSFDQWLLKSESNRQQFIHLRQFMTNDLSKTITNENLSRQQLKDRMGFIAKKMIERNDALTNLLKQHYPNHIRLSIHQHPSDGEKFTIRFFTDIVSGPDEGCAPRTPWHNVLVINVEGTLTLMPYRKLNLNTEHIPITFKEQVWCFLKLPCDTPSSIASTLKIMLLGNSPRFGLWIDCCKKVDVLQLSVAWMKMLLGKFGFLVLRQPQNSLNKDNYSKFCEQFAPPVTWKSGSLLEIKPETTPTSSHSSRDPLPLHFDLCFSPECLQKKGSYNDYVAQYFMLYCIKASHPHANDKTTLVNGRLLLESIDEKMIKHWKTIEITSSMPLSYYEGQNYIYPIIMSHPKTNENIFRYLEMPNSSIQPVKTKCSIDKIDIDATEYQEFDEMMKKIMRDPKWYMEHTWNDDDLVIIENHLLLHGRTAINEESERELWCIQVY
;
A
#
# COMPACT_ATOMS: atom_id res chain seq x y z
N MET A 1 -35.53 4.67 2.95
CA MET A 1 -35.31 3.22 2.95
C MET A 1 -33.84 2.99 2.62
N THR A 2 -33.06 2.50 3.56
CA THR A 2 -31.67 2.11 3.36
C THR A 2 -31.66 0.92 2.40
N MET A 3 -31.32 1.15 1.13
CA MET A 3 -31.10 0.05 0.18
C MET A 3 -29.85 -0.70 0.61
N THR A 4 -30.03 -1.84 1.27
CA THR A 4 -28.97 -2.84 1.41
C THR A 4 -28.78 -3.51 0.05
N HIS A 5 -27.77 -3.07 -0.70
CA HIS A 5 -27.42 -3.63 -2.01
C HIS A 5 -26.79 -5.03 -1.93
N ILE A 6 -26.52 -5.54 -0.72
CA ILE A 6 -25.94 -6.86 -0.49
C ILE A 6 -26.84 -7.59 0.52
N GLN A 7 -27.38 -8.74 0.09
CA GLN A 7 -28.12 -9.66 0.93
C GLN A 7 -27.32 -10.95 1.06
N TRP A 8 -27.16 -11.43 2.28
CA TRP A 8 -26.52 -12.71 2.54
C TRP A 8 -27.57 -13.80 2.54
N ASP A 9 -27.39 -14.79 1.68
CA ASP A 9 -28.17 -16.01 1.69
C ASP A 9 -27.24 -17.19 2.00
N LYS A 10 -27.82 -18.27 2.52
CA LYS A 10 -27.09 -19.48 2.88
C LYS A 10 -27.78 -20.68 2.28
N MET A 11 -26.98 -21.68 1.90
CA MET A 11 -27.50 -22.93 1.38
C MET A 11 -28.51 -23.58 2.32
N ASP A 12 -28.28 -23.47 3.64
CA ASP A 12 -29.12 -24.05 4.68
C ASP A 12 -30.59 -23.61 4.61
N ASN A 13 -30.88 -22.42 4.04
CA ASN A 13 -32.22 -21.90 3.86
C ASN A 13 -33.05 -22.74 2.86
N TYR A 14 -32.40 -23.52 2.00
CA TYR A 14 -33.04 -24.30 0.94
C TYR A 14 -33.18 -25.79 1.26
N VAL A 15 -32.40 -26.29 2.22
CA VAL A 15 -32.23 -27.74 2.43
C VAL A 15 -32.38 -28.21 3.86
N GLY A 16 -32.52 -27.31 4.83
CA GLY A 16 -32.54 -27.64 6.25
C GLY A 16 -31.18 -28.16 6.73
N ASN A 17 -30.88 -28.01 8.02
CA ASN A 17 -29.55 -28.22 8.60
C ASN A 17 -28.78 -29.45 8.07
N GLY A 18 -27.77 -29.19 7.23
CA GLY A 18 -26.55 -30.00 7.13
C GLY A 18 -26.58 -31.31 6.33
N ASN A 19 -27.68 -31.74 5.72
CA ASN A 19 -27.68 -32.97 4.93
C ASN A 19 -27.29 -32.72 3.46
N VAL A 20 -25.99 -32.79 3.15
CA VAL A 20 -25.45 -32.63 1.78
C VAL A 20 -25.84 -33.78 0.84
N ASP A 21 -26.68 -34.73 1.22
CA ASP A 21 -27.29 -35.68 0.28
C ASP A 21 -28.75 -35.31 -0.05
N SER A 22 -29.43 -34.56 0.82
CA SER A 22 -30.81 -34.07 0.56
C SER A 22 -30.86 -33.07 -0.60
N TRP A 23 -29.83 -32.27 -0.80
CA TRP A 23 -29.78 -31.30 -1.90
C TRP A 23 -29.66 -31.94 -3.29
N VAL A 24 -28.87 -33.02 -3.44
CA VAL A 24 -28.73 -33.73 -4.72
C VAL A 24 -30.05 -34.41 -5.04
N HIS A 25 -30.76 -34.88 -4.01
CA HIS A 25 -32.08 -35.41 -4.16
C HIS A 25 -33.11 -34.33 -4.59
N ASN A 26 -33.10 -33.16 -3.95
CA ASN A 26 -34.11 -32.12 -4.18
C ASN A 26 -33.88 -31.31 -5.46
N PHE A 27 -32.62 -31.07 -5.83
CA PHE A 27 -32.25 -30.17 -6.93
C PHE A 27 -31.37 -30.84 -7.99
N GLY A 28 -30.81 -32.02 -7.74
CA GLY A 28 -30.05 -32.75 -8.75
C GLY A 28 -30.94 -33.23 -9.88
N THR A 29 -30.37 -33.33 -11.08
CA THR A 29 -31.11 -33.88 -12.22
C THR A 29 -31.40 -35.36 -11.95
N PRO A 30 -32.67 -35.82 -11.90
CA PRO A 30 -33.01 -37.20 -11.49
C PRO A 30 -32.38 -38.29 -12.37
N THR A 31 -32.08 -37.94 -13.62
CA THR A 31 -31.44 -38.82 -14.61
C THR A 31 -29.93 -38.60 -14.73
N PHE A 32 -29.31 -37.81 -13.84
CA PHE A 32 -27.88 -37.55 -13.89
C PHE A 32 -27.09 -38.85 -13.70
N SER A 33 -26.35 -39.24 -14.73
CA SER A 33 -25.36 -40.31 -14.64
C SER A 33 -23.97 -39.72 -14.82
N PHE A 34 -23.13 -39.86 -13.80
CA PHE A 34 -21.74 -39.41 -13.86
C PHE A 34 -20.99 -40.05 -15.04
N ASP A 35 -21.21 -41.34 -15.29
CA ASP A 35 -20.50 -42.06 -16.35
C ASP A 35 -20.92 -41.55 -17.73
N GLN A 36 -22.22 -41.31 -17.93
CA GLN A 36 -22.71 -40.68 -19.17
C GLN A 36 -22.20 -39.24 -19.30
N TRP A 37 -22.19 -38.47 -18.21
CA TRP A 37 -21.65 -37.11 -18.18
C TRP A 37 -20.16 -37.08 -18.55
N LEU A 38 -19.36 -38.00 -18.00
CA LEU A 38 -17.93 -38.09 -18.25
C LEU A 38 -17.63 -38.44 -19.72
N LEU A 39 -18.45 -39.29 -20.34
CA LEU A 39 -18.29 -39.69 -21.74
C LEU A 39 -18.75 -38.61 -22.73
N LYS A 40 -19.64 -37.70 -22.31
CA LYS A 40 -20.30 -36.70 -23.17
C LYS A 40 -19.34 -35.76 -23.90
N SER A 41 -18.20 -35.38 -23.30
CA SER A 41 -17.23 -34.49 -23.93
C SER A 41 -15.82 -34.66 -23.36
N GLU A 42 -14.81 -34.28 -24.15
CA GLU A 42 -13.43 -34.19 -23.66
C GLU A 42 -13.30 -33.15 -22.54
N SER A 43 -14.04 -32.04 -22.64
CA SER A 43 -14.08 -31.00 -21.60
C SER A 43 -14.54 -31.56 -20.24
N ASN A 44 -15.55 -32.43 -20.22
CA ASN A 44 -16.03 -33.06 -18.98
C ASN A 44 -14.96 -33.98 -18.37
N ARG A 45 -14.23 -34.74 -19.20
CA ARG A 45 -13.10 -35.56 -18.75
C ARG A 45 -11.99 -34.71 -18.13
N GLN A 46 -11.61 -33.64 -18.82
CA GLN A 46 -10.60 -32.71 -18.31
C GLN A 46 -11.04 -32.05 -17.01
N GLN A 47 -12.31 -31.65 -16.89
CA GLN A 47 -12.86 -31.10 -15.65
C GLN A 47 -12.73 -32.11 -14.49
N PHE A 48 -13.09 -33.37 -14.71
CA PHE A 48 -12.96 -34.42 -13.68
C PHE A 48 -11.49 -34.67 -13.30
N ILE A 49 -10.58 -34.74 -14.27
CA ILE A 49 -9.15 -34.94 -14.03
C ILE A 49 -8.58 -33.79 -13.20
N HIS A 50 -8.84 -32.54 -13.59
CA HIS A 50 -8.40 -31.35 -12.86
C HIS A 50 -8.99 -31.30 -11.46
N LEU A 51 -10.27 -31.61 -11.30
CA LEU A 51 -10.91 -31.62 -9.98
C LEU A 51 -10.30 -32.70 -9.08
N ARG A 52 -10.04 -33.90 -9.60
CA ARG A 52 -9.38 -34.96 -8.83
C ARG A 52 -7.96 -34.56 -8.42
N GLN A 53 -7.18 -33.96 -9.32
CA GLN A 53 -5.84 -33.44 -9.00
C GLN A 53 -5.90 -32.34 -7.94
N PHE A 54 -6.87 -31.43 -8.08
CA PHE A 54 -7.14 -30.37 -7.12
C PHE A 54 -7.42 -30.92 -5.72
N MET A 55 -8.41 -31.82 -5.61
CA MET A 55 -8.77 -32.45 -4.33
C MET A 55 -7.61 -33.24 -3.73
N THR A 56 -6.78 -33.88 -4.57
CA THR A 56 -5.57 -34.57 -4.11
C THR A 56 -4.62 -33.60 -3.43
N ASN A 57 -4.35 -32.45 -4.04
CA ASN A 57 -3.44 -31.45 -3.46
C ASN A 57 -4.02 -30.84 -2.17
N ASP A 58 -5.32 -30.52 -2.17
CA ASP A 58 -5.99 -29.84 -1.07
C ASP A 58 -6.21 -30.74 0.15
N LEU A 59 -6.70 -31.96 -0.07
CA LEU A 59 -7.06 -32.89 1.01
C LEU A 59 -5.94 -33.85 1.42
N SER A 60 -4.84 -33.94 0.65
CA SER A 60 -3.76 -34.90 0.94
C SER A 60 -3.28 -34.81 2.38
N LYS A 61 -3.07 -33.61 2.92
CA LYS A 61 -2.57 -33.41 4.31
C LYS A 61 -3.57 -33.84 5.39
N THR A 62 -4.87 -33.67 5.14
CA THR A 62 -5.93 -34.05 6.08
C THR A 62 -6.15 -35.56 6.06
N ILE A 63 -5.98 -36.19 4.89
CA ILE A 63 -6.25 -37.61 4.65
C ILE A 63 -4.99 -38.48 4.90
N THR A 64 -3.78 -37.91 4.87
CA THR A 64 -2.53 -38.64 5.20
C THR A 64 -2.52 -39.22 6.62
N ASN A 65 -3.38 -38.75 7.52
CA ASN A 65 -3.56 -39.33 8.85
C ASN A 65 -4.28 -40.69 8.85
N GLU A 66 -4.76 -41.18 7.69
CA GLU A 66 -5.54 -42.42 7.57
C GLU A 66 -4.73 -43.65 7.06
N ASN A 67 -3.38 -43.59 7.01
CA ASN A 67 -2.52 -44.71 6.56
C ASN A 67 -2.94 -45.34 5.20
N LEU A 68 -3.50 -44.55 4.28
CA LEU A 68 -3.94 -45.04 2.98
C LEU A 68 -2.76 -45.25 2.02
N SER A 69 -2.81 -46.32 1.23
CA SER A 69 -1.89 -46.50 0.10
C SER A 69 -2.12 -45.44 -0.99
N ARG A 70 -1.12 -45.22 -1.86
CA ARG A 70 -1.24 -44.29 -3.00
C ARG A 70 -2.44 -44.59 -3.90
N GLN A 71 -2.79 -45.87 -4.07
CA GLN A 71 -3.93 -46.27 -4.90
C GLN A 71 -5.27 -45.97 -4.21
N GLN A 72 -5.41 -46.34 -2.94
CA GLN A 72 -6.62 -46.03 -2.15
C GLN A 72 -6.86 -44.51 -2.07
N LEU A 73 -5.80 -43.71 -1.97
CA LEU A 73 -5.91 -42.25 -1.98
C LEU A 73 -6.43 -41.74 -3.34
N LYS A 74 -5.92 -42.26 -4.47
CA LYS A 74 -6.43 -41.91 -5.80
C LYS A 74 -7.91 -42.25 -5.98
N ASP A 75 -8.32 -43.43 -5.51
CA ASP A 75 -9.71 -43.89 -5.64
C ASP A 75 -10.66 -43.05 -4.78
N ARG A 76 -10.25 -42.74 -3.54
CA ARG A 76 -11.00 -41.83 -2.66
C ARG A 76 -11.11 -40.42 -3.24
N MET A 77 -10.04 -39.89 -3.82
CA MET A 77 -10.09 -38.58 -4.51
C MET A 77 -11.00 -38.61 -5.74
N GLY A 78 -11.01 -39.71 -6.49
CA GLY A 78 -11.94 -39.91 -7.59
C GLY A 78 -13.40 -39.91 -7.13
N PHE A 79 -13.71 -40.61 -6.03
CA PHE A 79 -15.05 -40.63 -5.45
C PHE A 79 -15.50 -39.23 -5.00
N ILE A 80 -14.65 -38.50 -4.29
CA ILE A 80 -14.96 -37.14 -3.84
C ILE A 80 -15.18 -36.20 -5.03
N ALA A 81 -14.33 -36.27 -6.06
CA ALA A 81 -14.48 -35.46 -7.27
C ALA A 81 -15.79 -35.77 -8.01
N LYS A 82 -16.19 -37.04 -8.11
CA LYS A 82 -17.50 -37.45 -8.66
C LYS A 82 -18.64 -36.83 -7.87
N LYS A 83 -18.62 -36.96 -6.53
CA LYS A 83 -19.64 -36.35 -5.67
C LYS A 83 -19.70 -34.83 -5.86
N MET A 84 -18.57 -34.15 -5.95
CA MET A 84 -18.54 -32.71 -6.19
C MET A 84 -19.15 -32.30 -7.54
N ILE A 85 -19.09 -33.14 -8.57
CA ILE A 85 -19.76 -32.90 -9.85
C ILE A 85 -21.28 -33.07 -9.73
N GLU A 86 -21.76 -34.14 -9.10
CA GLU A 86 -23.20 -34.35 -8.82
C GLU A 86 -23.78 -33.16 -8.03
N ARG A 87 -23.00 -32.69 -7.05
CA ARG A 87 -23.31 -31.53 -6.21
C ARG A 87 -23.37 -30.22 -7.00
N ASN A 88 -22.46 -30.02 -7.96
CA ASN A 88 -22.45 -28.85 -8.83
C ASN A 88 -23.67 -28.79 -9.78
N ASP A 89 -24.18 -29.95 -10.21
CA ASP A 89 -25.42 -30.03 -10.99
C ASP A 89 -26.61 -29.55 -10.16
N ALA A 90 -26.77 -30.10 -8.96
CA ALA A 90 -27.81 -29.71 -8.01
C ALA A 90 -27.75 -28.21 -7.67
N LEU A 91 -26.55 -27.68 -7.41
CA LEU A 91 -26.34 -26.25 -7.18
C LEU A 91 -26.78 -25.40 -8.38
N THR A 92 -26.46 -25.85 -9.60
CA THR A 92 -26.82 -25.10 -10.82
C THR A 92 -28.33 -25.02 -10.99
N ASN A 93 -29.05 -26.10 -10.70
CA ASN A 93 -30.51 -26.14 -10.77
C ASN A 93 -31.18 -25.29 -9.68
N LEU A 94 -30.68 -25.37 -8.44
CA LEU A 94 -31.13 -24.51 -7.34
C LEU A 94 -30.98 -23.03 -7.71
N LEU A 95 -29.81 -22.64 -8.25
CA LEU A 95 -29.56 -21.25 -8.63
C LEU A 95 -30.49 -20.78 -9.76
N LYS A 96 -30.77 -21.64 -10.74
CA LYS A 96 -31.73 -21.33 -11.82
C LYS A 96 -33.14 -21.14 -11.29
N GLN A 97 -33.56 -21.94 -10.31
CA GLN A 97 -34.90 -21.88 -9.74
C GLN A 97 -35.10 -20.64 -8.86
N HIS A 98 -34.14 -20.34 -8.00
CA HIS A 98 -34.29 -19.29 -6.97
C HIS A 98 -33.70 -17.93 -7.39
N TYR A 99 -32.75 -17.92 -8.32
CA TYR A 99 -32.08 -16.70 -8.78
C TYR A 99 -32.03 -16.58 -10.32
N PRO A 100 -33.16 -16.74 -11.04
CA PRO A 100 -33.18 -16.77 -12.50
C PRO A 100 -32.66 -15.49 -13.16
N ASN A 101 -32.78 -14.36 -12.46
CA ASN A 101 -32.39 -13.03 -12.96
C ASN A 101 -31.08 -12.51 -12.34
N HIS A 102 -30.20 -13.40 -11.84
CA HIS A 102 -28.93 -13.02 -11.21
C HIS A 102 -27.72 -13.48 -12.02
N ILE A 103 -26.61 -12.74 -11.89
CA ILE A 103 -25.32 -13.11 -12.47
C ILE A 103 -24.54 -13.95 -11.45
N ARG A 104 -24.14 -15.16 -11.85
CA ARG A 104 -23.25 -16.00 -11.04
C ARG A 104 -21.80 -15.62 -11.29
N LEU A 105 -21.14 -15.08 -10.26
CA LEU A 105 -19.69 -14.94 -10.25
C LEU A 105 -19.06 -16.28 -9.83
N SER A 106 -18.21 -16.84 -10.69
CA SER A 106 -17.45 -18.05 -10.40
C SER A 106 -15.98 -17.69 -10.25
N ILE A 107 -15.33 -18.39 -9.32
CA ILE A 107 -13.90 -18.23 -9.05
C ILE A 107 -13.05 -19.15 -9.94
N HIS A 108 -13.68 -20.02 -10.73
CA HIS A 108 -13.02 -20.92 -11.67
C HIS A 108 -13.02 -20.35 -13.08
N GLN A 109 -11.90 -20.54 -13.79
CA GLN A 109 -11.79 -20.16 -15.20
C GLN A 109 -12.73 -21.00 -16.06
N HIS A 110 -13.38 -20.35 -17.02
CA HIS A 110 -14.18 -21.00 -18.06
C HIS A 110 -13.75 -20.48 -19.44
N PRO A 111 -13.84 -21.31 -20.49
CA PRO A 111 -13.80 -20.83 -21.87
C PRO A 111 -14.82 -19.71 -22.06
N SER A 112 -14.41 -18.59 -22.67
CA SER A 112 -15.26 -17.41 -22.88
C SER A 112 -16.14 -17.52 -24.15
N ASP A 113 -16.29 -18.73 -24.70
CA ASP A 113 -17.05 -19.06 -25.91
C ASP A 113 -18.44 -19.68 -25.60
N GLY A 114 -18.87 -19.65 -24.33
CA GLY A 114 -20.16 -20.15 -23.87
C GLY A 114 -20.91 -19.18 -22.96
N GLU A 115 -21.85 -19.70 -22.16
CA GLU A 115 -22.68 -18.90 -21.22
C GLU A 115 -21.90 -18.29 -20.04
N LYS A 116 -20.61 -18.59 -19.91
CA LYS A 116 -19.75 -18.13 -18.82
C LYS A 116 -18.61 -17.29 -19.36
N PHE A 117 -18.48 -16.07 -18.84
CA PHE A 117 -17.42 -15.14 -19.21
C PHE A 117 -16.35 -15.10 -18.11
N THR A 118 -15.09 -15.28 -18.49
CA THR A 118 -13.97 -15.12 -17.55
C THR A 118 -13.55 -13.65 -17.49
N ILE A 119 -13.54 -13.07 -16.28
CA ILE A 119 -13.00 -11.73 -16.01
C ILE A 119 -11.66 -11.88 -15.30
N ARG A 120 -10.61 -11.28 -15.85
CA ARG A 120 -9.30 -11.22 -15.21
C ARG A 120 -9.23 -10.00 -14.30
N PHE A 121 -9.33 -10.23 -12.99
CA PHE A 121 -9.24 -9.15 -11.98
C PHE A 121 -7.82 -8.61 -11.80
N PHE A 122 -6.80 -9.42 -12.06
CA PHE A 122 -5.41 -9.04 -11.86
C PHE A 122 -4.70 -8.88 -13.22
N THR A 123 -4.84 -7.69 -13.81
CA THR A 123 -4.16 -7.33 -15.06
C THR A 123 -2.66 -7.14 -14.84
N ASP A 124 -2.30 -6.56 -13.71
CA ASP A 124 -0.93 -6.11 -13.42
C ASP A 124 -0.11 -7.17 -12.66
N ILE A 125 -0.74 -8.31 -12.34
CA ILE A 125 -0.04 -9.45 -11.76
C ILE A 125 0.50 -10.32 -12.88
N VAL A 126 1.82 -10.49 -12.90
CA VAL A 126 2.49 -11.46 -13.75
C VAL A 126 2.16 -12.84 -13.17
N SER A 127 1.34 -13.62 -13.88
CA SER A 127 1.25 -15.06 -13.64
C SER A 127 2.67 -15.60 -13.79
N GLY A 128 3.26 -16.12 -12.72
CA GLY A 128 4.71 -16.28 -12.54
C GLY A 128 5.49 -17.01 -13.66
N PRO A 129 6.82 -17.19 -13.50
CA PRO A 129 7.79 -17.50 -14.56
C PRO A 129 7.60 -18.84 -15.30
N ASP A 130 6.57 -19.61 -14.95
CA ASP A 130 6.12 -20.75 -15.75
C ASP A 130 5.32 -20.15 -16.94
N GLU A 131 6.04 -19.73 -17.99
CA GLU A 131 5.47 -19.23 -19.24
C GLU A 131 4.47 -20.26 -19.81
N GLY A 132 3.18 -19.88 -19.86
CA GLY A 132 2.13 -20.66 -20.49
C GLY A 132 1.17 -21.37 -19.53
N CYS A 133 -0.12 -21.04 -19.66
CA CYS A 133 -1.27 -21.83 -19.16
C CYS A 133 -1.54 -21.82 -17.65
N ALA A 134 -2.13 -20.72 -17.15
CA ALA A 134 -3.41 -20.67 -16.43
C ALA A 134 -3.46 -19.48 -15.44
N PRO A 135 -4.56 -18.72 -15.37
CA PRO A 135 -4.77 -17.73 -14.32
C PRO A 135 -4.67 -18.38 -12.94
N ARG A 136 -3.80 -17.83 -12.09
CA ARG A 136 -3.63 -18.29 -10.71
C ARG A 136 -4.73 -17.72 -9.84
N THR A 137 -5.27 -18.56 -8.96
CA THR A 137 -6.37 -18.21 -8.07
C THR A 137 -5.86 -17.65 -6.74
N PRO A 138 -6.34 -16.49 -6.25
CA PRO A 138 -5.88 -15.88 -5.01
C PRO A 138 -5.94 -16.76 -3.75
N TRP A 139 -6.88 -17.70 -3.65
CA TRP A 139 -7.05 -18.53 -2.46
C TRP A 139 -6.11 -19.75 -2.41
N HIS A 140 -5.43 -20.08 -3.50
CA HIS A 140 -4.40 -21.14 -3.55
C HIS A 140 -2.97 -20.58 -3.70
N ASN A 141 -2.86 -19.26 -3.78
CA ASN A 141 -1.62 -18.57 -4.04
C ASN A 141 -1.46 -17.46 -3.00
N VAL A 142 -0.23 -16.99 -2.87
CA VAL A 142 0.10 -15.79 -2.12
C VAL A 142 0.51 -14.70 -3.08
N LEU A 143 0.27 -13.45 -2.68
CA LEU A 143 0.78 -12.29 -3.37
C LEU A 143 2.26 -12.09 -2.99
N VAL A 144 3.11 -11.93 -3.99
CA VAL A 144 4.53 -11.60 -3.81
C VAL A 144 4.86 -10.31 -4.54
N ILE A 145 5.44 -9.37 -3.81
CA ILE A 145 6.06 -8.18 -4.36
C ILE A 145 7.50 -8.57 -4.69
N ASN A 146 7.87 -8.52 -5.97
CA ASN A 146 9.22 -8.83 -6.37
C ASN A 146 10.16 -7.63 -6.19
N VAL A 147 11.46 -7.83 -6.43
CA VAL A 147 12.52 -6.83 -6.19
C VAL A 147 12.36 -5.57 -7.04
N GLU A 148 11.79 -5.71 -8.24
CA GLU A 148 11.45 -4.61 -9.16
C GLU A 148 10.07 -3.98 -8.88
N GLY A 149 9.32 -4.49 -7.91
CA GLY A 149 8.01 -3.98 -7.52
C GLY A 149 6.82 -4.61 -8.25
N THR A 150 7.06 -5.50 -9.22
CA THR A 150 5.99 -6.26 -9.87
C THR A 150 5.30 -7.20 -8.88
N LEU A 151 4.02 -7.45 -9.12
CA LEU A 151 3.23 -8.36 -8.33
C LEU A 151 3.14 -9.71 -9.03
N THR A 152 3.37 -10.79 -8.28
CA THR A 152 3.17 -12.16 -8.75
C THR A 152 2.30 -12.94 -7.79
N LEU A 153 1.50 -13.87 -8.33
CA LEU A 153 0.83 -14.89 -7.52
C LEU A 153 1.63 -16.18 -7.55
N MET A 154 1.93 -16.77 -6.40
CA MET A 154 2.62 -18.05 -6.33
C MET A 154 2.08 -18.98 -5.25
N PRO A 155 2.14 -20.31 -5.44
CA PRO A 155 1.77 -21.24 -4.38
C PRO A 155 2.64 -21.02 -3.14
N TYR A 156 2.04 -20.97 -1.95
CA TYR A 156 2.76 -20.79 -0.68
C TYR A 156 3.95 -21.75 -0.53
N ARG A 157 3.78 -23.01 -0.97
CA ARG A 157 4.84 -24.04 -0.94
C ARG A 157 6.07 -23.75 -1.81
N LYS A 158 5.99 -22.81 -2.76
CA LYS A 158 7.12 -22.38 -3.60
C LYS A 158 7.92 -21.24 -2.94
N LEU A 159 7.46 -20.68 -1.81
CA LEU A 159 8.19 -19.63 -1.10
C LEU A 159 9.43 -20.21 -0.42
N ASN A 160 10.56 -19.52 -0.57
CA ASN A 160 11.77 -19.76 0.20
C ASN A 160 11.87 -18.73 1.33
N LEU A 161 11.28 -19.05 2.49
CA LEU A 161 11.18 -18.16 3.65
C LEU A 161 12.49 -17.97 4.43
N ASN A 162 13.51 -18.79 4.14
CA ASN A 162 14.78 -18.74 4.86
C ASN A 162 15.74 -17.70 4.28
N THR A 163 15.61 -17.40 2.98
CA THR A 163 16.63 -16.61 2.26
C THR A 163 16.08 -15.65 1.22
N GLU A 164 14.91 -15.89 0.64
CA GLU A 164 14.44 -15.11 -0.52
C GLU A 164 13.15 -14.33 -0.26
N HIS A 165 12.27 -14.83 0.61
CA HIS A 165 10.93 -14.27 0.78
C HIS A 165 10.67 -13.98 2.26
N ILE A 166 10.16 -12.79 2.53
CA ILE A 166 9.79 -12.36 3.88
C ILE A 166 8.29 -12.03 3.93
N PRO A 167 7.52 -12.50 4.93
CA PRO A 167 6.14 -12.07 5.10
C PRO A 167 6.08 -10.58 5.48
N ILE A 168 5.19 -9.85 4.82
CA ILE A 168 4.70 -8.54 5.25
C ILE A 168 3.42 -8.76 6.03
N THR A 169 3.36 -8.29 7.27
CA THR A 169 2.16 -8.37 8.10
C THR A 169 1.37 -7.06 8.10
N PHE A 170 0.05 -7.14 8.22
CA PHE A 170 -0.84 -6.02 8.44
C PHE A 170 -1.90 -6.44 9.46
N LYS A 171 -2.03 -5.67 10.56
CA LYS A 171 -2.92 -6.02 11.69
C LYS A 171 -2.75 -7.48 12.14
N GLU A 172 -1.49 -7.86 12.37
CA GLU A 172 -1.06 -9.20 12.83
C GLU A 172 -1.30 -10.36 11.85
N GLN A 173 -1.83 -10.09 10.66
CA GLN A 173 -2.04 -11.10 9.62
C GLN A 173 -1.03 -10.94 8.49
N VAL A 174 -0.55 -12.07 7.93
CA VAL A 174 0.28 -12.02 6.71
C VAL A 174 -0.57 -11.46 5.57
N TRP A 175 -0.15 -10.32 5.04
CA TRP A 175 -0.84 -9.64 3.96
C TRP A 175 -0.31 -10.08 2.59
N CYS A 176 1.01 -10.09 2.45
CA CYS A 176 1.71 -10.55 1.25
C CYS A 176 3.15 -10.96 1.62
N PHE A 177 3.92 -11.38 0.63
CA PHE A 177 5.35 -11.64 0.79
C PHE A 177 6.15 -10.66 -0.07
N LEU A 178 7.35 -10.36 0.38
CA LEU A 178 8.30 -9.53 -0.33
C LEU A 178 9.52 -10.38 -0.70
N LYS A 179 9.93 -10.29 -1.96
CA LYS A 179 11.17 -10.89 -2.43
C LYS A 179 12.33 -9.99 -2.05
N LEU A 180 13.35 -10.58 -1.43
CA LEU A 180 14.57 -9.90 -1.06
C LEU A 180 15.54 -9.85 -2.26
N PRO A 181 16.36 -8.79 -2.38
CA PRO A 181 17.47 -8.74 -3.33
C PRO A 181 18.40 -9.96 -3.18
N CYS A 182 18.92 -10.48 -4.29
CA CYS A 182 19.77 -11.70 -4.28
C CYS A 182 21.07 -11.54 -3.49
N ASP A 183 21.55 -10.32 -3.35
CA ASP A 183 22.72 -9.93 -2.57
C ASP A 183 22.42 -9.74 -1.08
N THR A 184 21.17 -9.89 -0.64
CA THR A 184 20.80 -9.80 0.79
C THR A 184 21.43 -10.96 1.56
N PRO A 185 22.31 -10.71 2.55
CA PRO A 185 22.89 -11.75 3.37
C PRO A 185 21.81 -12.57 4.08
N SER A 186 21.95 -13.91 4.12
CA SER A 186 20.97 -14.78 4.79
C SER A 186 20.84 -14.50 6.29
N SER A 187 21.89 -13.98 6.92
CA SER A 187 21.88 -13.49 8.31
C SER A 187 20.92 -12.31 8.51
N ILE A 188 20.75 -11.46 7.49
CA ILE A 188 19.83 -10.33 7.51
C ILE A 188 18.41 -10.84 7.17
N ALA A 189 18.27 -11.60 6.09
CA ALA A 189 16.98 -12.12 5.60
C ALA A 189 16.15 -12.84 6.68
N SER A 190 16.81 -13.65 7.51
CA SER A 190 16.18 -14.43 8.57
C SER A 190 15.79 -13.63 9.83
N THR A 191 16.19 -12.36 9.91
CA THR A 191 16.01 -11.51 11.10
C THR A 191 15.02 -10.39 10.91
N LEU A 192 14.83 -9.93 9.68
CA LEU A 192 13.93 -8.84 9.36
C LEU A 192 12.49 -9.20 9.72
N LYS A 193 11.74 -8.22 10.21
CA LYS A 193 10.28 -8.27 10.26
C LYS A 193 9.74 -7.06 9.52
N ILE A 194 8.75 -7.28 8.67
CA ILE A 194 8.17 -6.23 7.85
C ILE A 194 6.68 -6.11 8.16
N MET A 195 6.26 -4.89 8.48
CA MET A 195 4.90 -4.57 8.89
C MET A 195 4.38 -3.38 8.09
N LEU A 196 3.13 -3.46 7.65
CA LEU A 196 2.41 -2.32 7.09
C LEU A 196 1.93 -1.42 8.21
N LEU A 197 2.04 -0.11 8.00
CA LEU A 197 1.67 0.92 8.96
C LEU A 197 0.27 1.48 8.69
N GLY A 198 -0.26 2.24 9.66
CA GLY A 198 -1.52 2.96 9.52
C GLY A 198 -2.75 2.06 9.35
N ASN A 199 -3.75 2.58 8.62
CA ASN A 199 -5.03 1.88 8.40
C ASN A 199 -5.21 1.35 6.97
N SER A 200 -4.20 1.50 6.11
CA SER A 200 -4.24 1.08 4.71
C SER A 200 -3.04 0.20 4.37
N PRO A 201 -3.22 -0.97 3.75
CA PRO A 201 -2.13 -1.88 3.38
C PRO A 201 -1.29 -1.38 2.19
N ARG A 202 -1.45 -0.11 1.79
CA ARG A 202 -0.72 0.57 0.72
C ARG A 202 0.03 1.82 1.20
N PHE A 203 0.09 2.05 2.50
CA PHE A 203 0.69 3.27 3.06
C PHE A 203 1.58 2.97 4.26
N GLY A 204 2.88 3.22 4.08
CA GLY A 204 3.90 3.05 5.10
C GLY A 204 4.34 1.62 5.30
N LEU A 205 5.65 1.44 5.41
CA LEU A 205 6.27 0.16 5.72
C LEU A 205 7.27 0.33 6.86
N TRP A 206 7.13 -0.48 7.89
CA TRP A 206 8.09 -0.60 8.97
C TRP A 206 8.91 -1.86 8.77
N ILE A 207 10.23 -1.69 8.69
CA ILE A 207 11.24 -2.74 8.68
C ILE A 207 11.94 -2.74 10.05
N ASP A 208 11.66 -3.76 10.85
CA ASP A 208 12.38 -4.00 12.11
C ASP A 208 13.70 -4.70 11.80
N CYS A 209 14.79 -3.99 12.07
CA CYS A 209 16.17 -4.44 11.85
C CYS A 209 16.70 -5.29 13.02
N CYS A 210 15.96 -5.42 14.13
CA CYS A 210 16.26 -6.29 15.27
C CYS A 210 17.71 -6.12 15.82
N LYS A 211 18.30 -4.92 15.71
CA LYS A 211 19.69 -4.58 16.05
C LYS A 211 20.75 -5.43 15.34
N LYS A 212 20.44 -5.95 14.15
CA LYS A 212 21.32 -6.85 13.40
C LYS A 212 21.62 -6.38 11.98
N VAL A 213 20.96 -5.33 11.52
CA VAL A 213 21.12 -4.82 10.17
C VAL A 213 21.83 -3.48 10.19
N ASP A 214 22.97 -3.42 9.51
CA ASP A 214 23.60 -2.17 9.13
C ASP A 214 22.85 -1.60 7.92
N VAL A 215 22.25 -0.43 8.09
CA VAL A 215 21.44 0.22 7.04
C VAL A 215 22.26 0.56 5.79
N LEU A 216 23.58 0.69 5.92
CA LEU A 216 24.49 0.91 4.79
C LEU A 216 24.60 -0.31 3.86
N GLN A 217 24.16 -1.49 4.32
CA GLN A 217 24.19 -2.72 3.52
C GLN A 217 22.86 -3.00 2.81
N LEU A 218 21.83 -2.19 3.05
CA LEU A 218 20.53 -2.35 2.39
C LEU A 218 20.58 -1.79 0.97
N SER A 219 20.05 -2.56 0.02
CA SER A 219 19.96 -2.14 -1.38
C SER A 219 19.08 -0.87 -1.51
N VAL A 220 19.68 0.23 -1.96
CA VAL A 220 18.96 1.48 -2.22
C VAL A 220 17.90 1.31 -3.31
N ALA A 221 18.18 0.53 -4.36
CA ALA A 221 17.21 0.28 -5.42
C ALA A 221 15.94 -0.39 -4.87
N TRP A 222 16.12 -1.36 -3.97
CA TRP A 222 15.01 -2.04 -3.29
C TRP A 222 14.24 -1.09 -2.35
N MET A 223 14.94 -0.28 -1.56
CA MET A 223 14.28 0.73 -0.72
C MET A 223 13.50 1.76 -1.54
N LYS A 224 14.04 2.23 -2.67
CA LYS A 224 13.33 3.13 -3.60
C LYS A 224 12.08 2.50 -4.20
N MET A 225 12.13 1.22 -4.55
CA MET A 225 10.95 0.47 -4.99
C MET A 225 9.88 0.44 -3.91
N LEU A 226 10.25 0.14 -2.67
CA LEU A 226 9.32 0.13 -1.54
C LEU A 226 8.75 1.53 -1.25
N LEU A 227 9.57 2.58 -1.34
CA LEU A 227 9.15 3.98 -1.21
C LEU A 227 8.12 4.35 -2.27
N GLY A 228 8.35 4.00 -3.55
CA GLY A 228 7.37 4.23 -4.60
C GLY A 228 6.05 3.47 -4.35
N LYS A 229 6.11 2.31 -3.70
CA LYS A 229 4.93 1.49 -3.42
C LYS A 229 4.15 1.93 -2.18
N PHE A 230 4.83 2.30 -1.11
CA PHE A 230 4.25 2.56 0.21
C PHE A 230 4.34 4.03 0.66
N GLY A 231 5.02 4.89 -0.08
CA GLY A 231 5.19 6.32 0.21
C GLY A 231 6.31 6.62 1.21
N PHE A 232 6.44 5.85 2.29
CA PHE A 232 7.54 6.03 3.24
C PHE A 232 7.95 4.71 3.90
N LEU A 233 9.19 4.67 4.40
CA LEU A 233 9.78 3.55 5.14
C LEU A 233 10.22 3.99 6.52
N VAL A 234 10.10 3.12 7.50
CA VAL A 234 10.72 3.24 8.83
C VAL A 234 11.67 2.06 9.01
N LEU A 235 12.96 2.35 9.12
CA LEU A 235 13.98 1.40 9.55
C LEU A 235 14.15 1.57 11.06
N ARG A 236 13.79 0.55 11.84
CA ARG A 236 13.79 0.61 13.30
C ARG A 236 14.80 -0.34 13.89
N GLN A 237 15.48 0.10 14.95
CA GLN A 237 16.51 -0.67 15.66
C GLN A 237 17.64 -1.16 14.71
N PRO A 238 18.32 -0.27 13.98
CA PRO A 238 19.52 -0.65 13.23
C PRO A 238 20.61 -1.21 14.16
N GLN A 239 21.57 -1.97 13.63
CA GLN A 239 22.65 -2.59 14.42
C GLN A 239 23.51 -1.56 15.15
N ASN A 240 23.75 -0.42 14.52
CA ASN A 240 24.56 0.68 15.04
C ASN A 240 23.79 1.99 14.91
N SER A 241 23.88 2.84 15.92
CA SER A 241 23.49 4.24 15.78
C SER A 241 24.37 4.91 14.73
N LEU A 242 23.77 5.78 13.91
CA LEU A 242 24.47 6.53 12.89
C LEU A 242 25.09 7.78 13.52
N ASN A 243 26.35 8.06 13.20
CA ASN A 243 26.91 9.40 13.38
C ASN A 243 26.63 10.25 12.13
N LYS A 244 26.92 11.56 12.19
CA LYS A 244 26.64 12.49 11.10
C LYS A 244 27.28 12.06 9.78
N ASP A 245 28.49 11.51 9.81
CA ASP A 245 29.23 11.10 8.62
C ASP A 245 28.58 9.89 7.94
N ASN A 246 28.27 8.83 8.70
CA ASN A 246 27.66 7.63 8.16
C ASN A 246 26.19 7.84 7.79
N TYR A 247 25.47 8.71 8.51
CA TYR A 247 24.13 9.15 8.12
C TYR A 247 24.16 9.90 6.77
N SER A 248 25.08 10.85 6.60
CA SER A 248 25.23 11.57 5.33
C SER A 248 25.59 10.63 4.17
N LYS A 249 26.54 9.71 4.38
CA LYS A 249 26.89 8.67 3.40
C LYS A 249 25.71 7.76 3.06
N PHE A 250 24.86 7.41 4.03
CA PHE A 250 23.64 6.64 3.78
C PHE A 250 22.70 7.42 2.84
N CYS A 251 22.43 8.69 3.14
CA CYS A 251 21.55 9.54 2.34
C CYS A 251 22.09 9.72 0.90
N GLU A 252 23.39 9.96 0.74
CA GLU A 252 24.05 10.16 -0.55
C GLU A 252 23.93 8.96 -1.51
N GLN A 253 23.76 7.74 -0.98
CA GLN A 253 23.52 6.57 -1.83
C GLN A 253 22.18 6.63 -2.56
N PHE A 254 21.20 7.40 -2.05
CA PHE A 254 19.93 7.60 -2.74
C PHE A 254 20.08 8.61 -3.87
N ALA A 255 20.65 9.78 -3.59
CA ALA A 255 20.89 10.81 -4.59
C ALA A 255 21.78 11.92 -3.98
N PRO A 256 22.31 12.83 -4.81
CA PRO A 256 23.00 14.01 -4.31
C PRO A 256 22.12 14.79 -3.32
N PRO A 257 22.67 15.25 -2.19
CA PRO A 257 21.90 15.99 -1.20
C PRO A 257 21.63 17.43 -1.65
N VAL A 258 20.52 17.98 -1.17
CA VAL A 258 20.24 19.42 -1.27
C VAL A 258 21.21 20.16 -0.33
N THR A 259 22.02 21.05 -0.90
CA THR A 259 23.00 21.83 -0.13
C THR A 259 22.46 23.20 0.23
N TRP A 260 22.35 23.46 1.53
CA TRP A 260 22.02 24.78 2.08
C TRP A 260 23.29 25.56 2.43
N LYS A 261 23.14 26.86 2.75
CA LYS A 261 24.27 27.69 3.23
C LYS A 261 24.95 27.11 4.47
N SER A 262 24.19 26.41 5.33
CA SER A 262 24.66 25.76 6.56
C SER A 262 25.13 24.30 6.35
N GLY A 263 25.14 23.79 5.12
CA GLY A 263 25.38 22.38 4.81
C GLY A 263 24.07 21.60 4.56
N SER A 264 24.20 20.33 4.19
CA SER A 264 23.06 19.48 3.80
C SER A 264 22.30 18.85 4.97
N LEU A 265 22.92 18.78 6.16
CA LEU A 265 22.32 18.20 7.36
C LEU A 265 21.67 19.31 8.19
N LEU A 266 20.37 19.18 8.44
CA LEU A 266 19.60 20.05 9.32
C LEU A 266 19.34 19.35 10.66
N GLU A 267 19.64 20.03 11.76
CA GLU A 267 19.24 19.58 13.10
C GLU A 267 17.87 20.16 13.45
N ILE A 268 16.91 19.29 13.81
CA ILE A 268 15.55 19.64 14.18
C ILE A 268 15.35 19.27 15.65
N LYS A 269 15.35 20.29 16.51
CA LYS A 269 15.07 20.17 17.94
C LYS A 269 14.28 21.37 18.45
N PRO A 270 13.33 21.21 19.39
CA PRO A 270 12.64 22.32 20.00
C PRO A 270 13.60 23.27 20.73
N GLU A 271 13.44 24.57 20.54
CA GLU A 271 14.19 25.61 21.25
C GLU A 271 13.27 26.43 22.17
N THR A 272 13.83 27.05 23.21
CA THR A 272 13.09 27.94 24.11
C THR A 272 12.63 29.22 23.41
N THR A 273 13.41 29.71 22.45
CA THR A 273 13.13 30.92 21.66
C THR A 273 13.32 30.60 20.17
N PRO A 274 12.31 30.03 19.51
CA PRO A 274 12.46 29.52 18.15
C PRO A 274 12.58 30.64 17.12
N THR A 275 13.52 30.49 16.19
CA THR A 275 13.70 31.40 15.04
C THR A 275 13.14 30.84 13.73
N SER A 276 12.70 29.57 13.74
CA SER A 276 12.15 28.88 12.59
C SER A 276 11.05 27.91 13.01
N SER A 277 10.27 27.43 12.05
CA SER A 277 9.28 26.37 12.29
C SER A 277 9.90 25.03 12.70
N HIS A 278 11.16 24.78 12.33
CA HIS A 278 11.86 23.55 12.70
C HIS A 278 12.18 23.50 14.20
N SER A 279 12.49 24.65 14.81
CA SER A 279 12.74 24.76 16.25
C SER A 279 11.54 25.22 17.08
N SER A 280 10.46 25.67 16.43
CA SER A 280 9.18 26.00 17.08
C SER A 280 8.51 24.76 17.70
N ARG A 281 7.69 24.98 18.73
CA ARG A 281 6.79 23.97 19.33
C ARG A 281 5.38 23.97 18.74
N ASP A 282 5.04 24.97 17.92
CA ASP A 282 3.74 25.04 17.24
C ASP A 282 3.52 23.85 16.30
N PRO A 283 2.28 23.43 16.04
CA PRO A 283 2.04 22.40 15.02
C PRO A 283 2.59 22.86 13.66
N LEU A 284 3.20 21.93 12.92
CA LEU A 284 3.64 22.18 11.56
C LEU A 284 2.53 21.73 10.60
N PRO A 285 1.94 22.63 9.79
CA PRO A 285 0.87 22.29 8.87
C PRO A 285 1.28 21.24 7.85
N LEU A 286 0.30 20.54 7.28
CA LEU A 286 0.56 19.62 6.17
C LEU A 286 1.08 20.37 4.94
N HIS A 287 2.25 19.95 4.46
CA HIS A 287 2.93 20.52 3.30
C HIS A 287 3.83 19.48 2.63
N PHE A 288 4.42 19.81 1.49
CA PHE A 288 5.52 19.05 0.91
C PHE A 288 6.83 19.83 1.10
N ASP A 289 7.94 19.11 1.26
CA ASP A 289 9.25 19.74 1.46
C ASP A 289 9.65 20.54 0.22
N LEU A 290 10.26 21.71 0.44
CA LEU A 290 10.63 22.68 -0.60
C LEU A 290 9.45 23.34 -1.32
N CYS A 291 8.26 23.37 -0.71
CA CYS A 291 7.16 24.22 -1.18
C CYS A 291 7.57 25.71 -1.21
N PHE A 292 8.49 26.13 -0.34
CA PHE A 292 9.14 27.44 -0.33
C PHE A 292 10.63 27.31 -0.66
N SER A 293 10.95 26.89 -1.89
CA SER A 293 12.35 26.73 -2.30
C SER A 293 13.07 28.08 -2.45
N PRO A 294 14.30 28.25 -1.92
CA PRO A 294 15.05 29.50 -2.08
C PRO A 294 15.43 29.76 -3.54
N GLU A 295 15.65 31.03 -3.88
CA GLU A 295 15.99 31.48 -5.25
C GLU A 295 17.20 30.72 -5.85
N CYS A 296 18.21 30.39 -5.02
CA CYS A 296 19.38 29.64 -5.47
C CYS A 296 19.05 28.22 -5.95
N LEU A 297 18.01 27.59 -5.40
CA LEU A 297 17.53 26.29 -5.88
C LEU A 297 16.63 26.45 -7.10
N GLN A 298 15.77 27.47 -7.13
CA GLN A 298 14.92 27.75 -8.30
C GLN A 298 15.73 28.04 -9.57
N LYS A 299 16.92 28.64 -9.44
CA LYS A 299 17.86 28.84 -10.56
C LYS A 299 18.32 27.53 -11.23
N LYS A 300 18.11 26.38 -10.60
CA LYS A 300 18.39 25.06 -11.19
C LYS A 300 17.40 24.67 -12.29
N GLY A 301 16.21 25.26 -12.30
CA GLY A 301 15.22 25.02 -13.36
C GLY A 301 13.78 24.94 -12.85
N SER A 302 13.04 24.00 -13.40
CA SER A 302 11.64 23.72 -13.07
C SER A 302 11.47 23.02 -11.73
N TYR A 303 10.23 22.81 -11.30
CA TYR A 303 9.86 22.04 -10.11
C TYR A 303 10.67 20.73 -9.97
N ASN A 304 10.86 20.00 -11.07
CA ASN A 304 11.58 18.72 -11.08
C ASN A 304 13.09 18.86 -10.79
N ASP A 305 13.66 20.04 -11.03
CA ASP A 305 15.09 20.30 -10.92
C ASP A 305 15.50 20.75 -9.52
N TYR A 306 14.54 21.28 -8.74
CA TYR A 306 14.83 21.85 -7.42
C TYR A 306 14.14 21.14 -6.25
N VAL A 307 13.04 20.42 -6.46
CA VAL A 307 12.36 19.69 -5.39
C VAL A 307 13.00 18.32 -5.21
N ALA A 308 13.52 18.07 -4.02
CA ALA A 308 14.05 16.78 -3.61
C ALA A 308 12.97 15.68 -3.65
N GLN A 309 13.32 14.53 -4.22
CA GLN A 309 12.45 13.37 -4.23
C GLN A 309 12.28 12.75 -2.84
N TYR A 310 13.35 12.70 -2.04
CA TYR A 310 13.30 12.09 -0.72
C TYR A 310 13.78 13.07 0.34
N PHE A 311 13.17 12.99 1.51
CA PHE A 311 13.78 13.52 2.73
C PHE A 311 13.82 12.43 3.78
N MET A 312 14.90 12.43 4.53
CA MET A 312 15.25 11.40 5.48
C MET A 312 15.36 12.04 6.84
N LEU A 313 14.77 11.39 7.85
CA LEU A 313 14.77 11.84 9.22
C LEU A 313 15.39 10.74 10.08
N TYR A 314 16.49 11.04 10.75
CA TYR A 314 17.12 10.13 11.70
C TYR A 314 16.91 10.63 13.13
N CYS A 315 16.36 9.77 13.98
CA CYS A 315 16.04 10.08 15.37
C CYS A 315 17.25 9.84 16.27
N ILE A 316 17.84 10.93 16.76
CA ILE A 316 18.92 10.88 17.75
C ILE A 316 18.36 10.61 19.13
N LYS A 317 17.23 11.26 19.43
CA LYS A 317 16.55 11.15 20.70
C LYS A 317 15.06 11.30 20.46
N ALA A 318 14.29 10.29 20.83
CA ALA A 318 12.84 10.38 20.89
C ALA A 318 12.41 10.97 22.24
N SER A 319 11.26 11.65 22.24
CA SER A 319 10.65 12.12 23.48
C SER A 319 9.88 11.01 24.19
N HIS A 320 9.49 11.29 25.43
CA HIS A 320 8.53 10.45 26.13
C HIS A 320 7.24 10.29 25.30
N PRO A 321 6.56 9.13 25.30
CA PRO A 321 5.33 8.91 24.51
C PRO A 321 4.19 9.92 24.73
N HIS A 322 4.20 10.66 25.83
CA HIS A 322 3.23 11.72 26.14
C HIS A 322 3.58 13.08 25.52
N ALA A 323 4.74 13.22 24.87
CA ALA A 323 5.23 14.49 24.35
C ALA A 323 4.46 15.06 23.15
N ASN A 324 3.61 14.23 22.54
CA ASN A 324 2.75 14.56 21.40
C ASN A 324 3.52 15.18 20.21
N ASP A 325 4.76 14.77 19.97
CA ASP A 325 5.66 15.28 18.93
C ASP A 325 5.76 14.34 17.73
N LYS A 326 4.60 13.91 17.22
CA LYS A 326 4.51 12.97 16.10
C LYS A 326 4.72 13.67 14.77
N THR A 327 5.34 12.97 13.83
CA THR A 327 5.35 13.38 12.43
C THR A 327 4.05 12.92 11.77
N THR A 328 3.32 13.83 11.13
CA THR A 328 2.07 13.50 10.43
C THR A 328 2.37 13.30 8.94
N LEU A 329 1.69 12.35 8.31
CA LEU A 329 1.90 12.00 6.90
C LEU A 329 0.56 11.78 6.21
N VAL A 330 0.45 12.27 4.98
CA VAL A 330 -0.73 12.12 4.11
C VAL A 330 -0.32 11.55 2.76
N ASN A 331 -0.91 10.42 2.38
CA ASN A 331 -0.69 9.80 1.08
C ASN A 331 -1.62 10.41 0.01
N GLY A 332 -1.12 11.43 -0.67
CA GLY A 332 -1.85 12.15 -1.71
C GLY A 332 -2.32 11.24 -2.85
N ARG A 333 -1.52 10.23 -3.21
CA ARG A 333 -1.89 9.27 -4.25
C ARG A 333 -3.13 8.45 -3.87
N LEU A 334 -3.20 7.93 -2.65
CA LEU A 334 -4.37 7.17 -2.19
C LEU A 334 -5.63 8.04 -2.11
N LEU A 335 -5.48 9.32 -1.76
CA LEU A 335 -6.58 10.28 -1.82
C LEU A 335 -7.08 10.45 -3.26
N LEU A 336 -6.19 10.70 -4.22
CA LEU A 336 -6.56 10.90 -5.62
C LEU A 336 -7.15 9.65 -6.27
N GLU A 337 -6.70 8.45 -5.91
CA GLU A 337 -7.29 7.18 -6.37
C GLU A 337 -8.73 6.97 -5.85
N SER A 338 -9.14 7.68 -4.79
CA SER A 338 -10.45 7.51 -4.15
C SER A 338 -11.54 8.44 -4.69
N ILE A 339 -11.16 9.46 -5.46
CA ILE A 339 -12.10 10.43 -6.05
C ILE A 339 -12.33 10.14 -7.53
N ASP A 340 -13.51 10.50 -8.02
CA ASP A 340 -13.89 10.20 -9.40
C ASP A 340 -13.19 11.10 -10.43
N GLU A 341 -13.25 10.70 -11.71
CA GLU A 341 -12.61 11.44 -12.81
C GLU A 341 -13.12 12.87 -12.98
N LYS A 342 -14.38 13.15 -12.62
CA LYS A 342 -14.97 14.50 -12.72
C LYS A 342 -14.32 15.41 -11.67
N MET A 343 -14.17 14.91 -10.45
CA MET A 343 -13.49 15.61 -9.37
C MET A 343 -12.01 15.83 -9.69
N ILE A 344 -11.31 14.81 -10.23
CA ILE A 344 -9.92 14.96 -10.69
C ILE A 344 -9.80 16.08 -11.74
N LYS A 345 -10.70 16.12 -12.72
CA LYS A 345 -10.72 17.18 -13.75
C LYS A 345 -10.93 18.56 -13.13
N HIS A 346 -11.83 18.68 -12.16
CA HIS A 346 -12.05 19.94 -11.44
C HIS A 346 -10.84 20.34 -10.58
N TRP A 347 -10.27 19.42 -9.80
CA TRP A 347 -9.12 19.71 -8.94
C TRP A 347 -7.87 20.11 -9.74
N LYS A 348 -7.73 19.64 -10.98
CA LYS A 348 -6.67 20.09 -11.91
C LYS A 348 -6.77 21.58 -12.28
N THR A 349 -7.90 22.23 -12.05
CA THR A 349 -8.09 23.66 -12.33
C THR A 349 -7.84 24.55 -11.11
N ILE A 350 -7.51 23.94 -9.97
CA ILE A 350 -7.29 24.65 -8.69
C ILE A 350 -5.80 24.89 -8.48
N GLU A 351 -5.42 26.14 -8.23
CA GLU A 351 -4.05 26.56 -7.91
C GLU A 351 -4.00 27.30 -6.58
N ILE A 352 -2.98 26.98 -5.77
CA ILE A 352 -2.69 27.69 -4.52
C ILE A 352 -1.48 28.59 -4.75
N THR A 353 -1.67 29.88 -4.52
CA THR A 353 -0.59 30.87 -4.50
C THR A 353 -0.22 31.16 -3.06
N SER A 354 1.03 30.90 -2.69
CA SER A 354 1.59 31.16 -1.37
C SER A 354 2.67 32.22 -1.44
N SER A 355 2.75 33.09 -0.44
CA SER A 355 3.75 34.16 -0.35
C SER A 355 4.26 34.29 1.08
N MET A 356 5.54 34.59 1.23
CA MET A 356 6.16 34.86 2.52
C MET A 356 6.50 36.36 2.61
N PRO A 357 6.59 36.98 3.81
CA PRO A 357 7.02 38.38 3.92
C PRO A 357 8.45 38.56 3.39
N LEU A 358 8.82 39.77 2.95
CA LEU A 358 10.18 40.05 2.43
C LEU A 358 11.34 39.61 3.35
N SER A 359 11.13 39.62 4.68
CA SER A 359 12.10 39.13 5.67
C SER A 359 12.35 37.62 5.60
N TYR A 360 11.47 36.87 4.95
CA TYR A 360 11.52 35.43 4.73
C TYR A 360 11.44 35.13 3.22
N TYR A 361 12.52 34.60 2.64
CA TYR A 361 12.55 34.19 1.23
C TYR A 361 12.19 35.30 0.22
N GLU A 362 12.58 36.55 0.51
CA GLU A 362 12.57 37.69 -0.44
C GLU A 362 11.19 38.10 -0.99
N GLY A 363 10.08 37.66 -0.39
CA GLY A 363 8.75 38.08 -0.83
C GLY A 363 8.25 37.41 -2.10
N GLN A 364 8.82 36.26 -2.47
CA GLN A 364 8.44 35.53 -3.68
C GLN A 364 7.06 34.88 -3.56
N ASN A 365 6.36 34.80 -4.70
CA ASN A 365 5.12 34.04 -4.84
C ASN A 365 5.43 32.64 -5.36
N TYR A 366 4.82 31.64 -4.74
CA TYR A 366 4.92 30.23 -5.10
C TYR A 366 3.54 29.75 -5.53
N ILE A 367 3.42 29.28 -6.76
CA ILE A 367 2.14 28.89 -7.36
C ILE A 367 2.20 27.39 -7.66
N TYR A 368 1.34 26.62 -7.01
CA TYR A 368 1.24 25.18 -7.23
C TYR A 368 -0.20 24.78 -7.52
N PRO A 369 -0.47 24.12 -8.66
CA PRO A 369 -1.70 23.36 -8.84
C PRO A 369 -1.84 22.28 -7.77
N ILE A 370 -3.06 22.04 -7.28
CA ILE A 370 -3.24 21.01 -6.23
C ILE A 370 -3.08 19.58 -6.76
N ILE A 371 -3.17 19.40 -8.08
CA ILE A 371 -2.80 18.17 -8.78
C ILE A 371 -1.66 18.48 -9.75
N MET A 372 -0.51 17.85 -9.53
CA MET A 372 0.65 17.90 -10.42
C MET A 372 0.96 16.49 -10.98
N SER A 373 1.99 16.37 -11.81
CA SER A 373 2.51 15.08 -12.28
C SER A 373 3.78 14.69 -11.52
N HIS A 374 3.86 13.44 -11.08
CA HIS A 374 5.07 12.90 -10.48
C HIS A 374 6.22 12.92 -11.51
N PRO A 375 7.44 13.41 -11.17
CA PRO A 375 8.50 13.63 -12.15
C PRO A 375 8.95 12.36 -12.90
N LYS A 376 8.96 11.21 -12.21
CA LYS A 376 9.40 9.91 -12.78
C LYS A 376 8.27 9.04 -13.37
N THR A 377 7.14 8.92 -12.68
CA THR A 377 6.03 8.02 -13.06
C THR A 377 4.93 8.71 -13.87
N ASN A 378 4.92 10.05 -13.88
CA ASN A 378 3.86 10.88 -14.46
C ASN A 378 2.45 10.62 -13.88
N GLU A 379 2.36 9.93 -12.74
CA GLU A 379 1.09 9.77 -12.02
C GLU A 379 0.64 11.09 -11.40
N ASN A 380 -0.68 11.27 -11.22
CA ASN A 380 -1.18 12.46 -10.54
C ASN A 380 -0.72 12.45 -9.06
N ILE A 381 -0.19 13.57 -8.59
CA ILE A 381 0.26 13.79 -7.21
C ILE A 381 -0.49 14.96 -6.60
N PHE A 382 -0.80 14.85 -5.30
CA PHE A 382 -1.52 15.89 -4.57
C PHE A 382 -0.51 16.86 -3.92
N ARG A 383 -0.71 18.16 -4.14
CA ARG A 383 0.12 19.23 -3.60
C ARG A 383 -0.76 20.23 -2.87
N TYR A 384 -0.48 20.40 -1.58
CA TYR A 384 -1.23 21.34 -0.78
C TYR A 384 -0.35 21.88 0.34
N LEU A 385 -0.60 23.13 0.70
CA LEU A 385 -0.08 23.76 1.89
C LEU A 385 -1.28 24.13 2.76
N GLU A 386 -1.45 23.41 3.86
CA GLU A 386 -2.44 23.74 4.87
C GLU A 386 -2.14 25.11 5.46
N MET A 387 -3.17 25.96 5.58
CA MET A 387 -2.98 27.30 6.14
C MET A 387 -2.40 27.23 7.56
N PRO A 388 -1.24 27.88 7.82
CA PRO A 388 -0.67 27.91 9.15
C PRO A 388 -1.54 28.72 10.11
N ASN A 389 -1.79 28.17 11.30
CA ASN A 389 -2.45 28.90 12.39
C ASN A 389 -1.43 29.60 13.32
N SER A 390 -0.14 29.60 12.98
CA SER A 390 0.96 30.10 13.82
C SER A 390 1.48 31.45 13.34
N SER A 391 1.82 32.33 14.29
CA SER A 391 2.49 33.61 14.05
C SER A 391 3.95 33.47 13.60
N ILE A 392 4.56 32.29 13.75
CA ILE A 392 5.98 32.02 13.40
C ILE A 392 6.13 31.79 11.89
N GLN A 393 5.07 31.42 11.17
CA GLN A 393 5.04 31.31 9.71
C GLN A 393 3.94 32.20 9.12
N PRO A 394 4.21 33.49 8.86
CA PRO A 394 3.24 34.45 8.32
C PRO A 394 2.98 34.24 6.81
N VAL A 395 2.55 33.04 6.42
CA VAL A 395 2.26 32.70 5.01
C VAL A 395 0.97 33.38 4.54
N LYS A 396 1.10 34.19 3.49
CA LYS A 396 0.08 34.71 2.58
C LYS A 396 -0.47 33.67 1.60
N THR A 397 -1.65 33.06 1.77
CA THR A 397 -2.23 32.16 0.76
C THR A 397 -3.42 32.75 0.01
N LYS A 398 -3.57 32.36 -1.26
CA LYS A 398 -4.73 32.60 -2.13
C LYS A 398 -5.03 31.33 -2.93
N CYS A 399 -6.28 31.18 -3.33
CA CYS A 399 -6.73 30.08 -4.18
C CYS A 399 -7.36 30.64 -5.45
N SER A 400 -7.09 30.00 -6.58
CA SER A 400 -7.79 30.26 -7.83
C SER A 400 -8.39 28.96 -8.38
N ILE A 401 -9.55 29.08 -9.02
CA ILE A 401 -10.23 27.98 -9.73
C ILE A 401 -10.44 28.44 -11.16
N ASP A 402 -10.00 27.64 -12.14
CA ASP A 402 -10.04 28.02 -13.56
C ASP A 402 -9.37 29.38 -13.83
N LYS A 403 -8.28 29.65 -13.10
CA LYS A 403 -7.51 30.92 -13.13
C LYS A 403 -8.29 32.16 -12.66
N ILE A 404 -9.38 31.96 -11.93
CA ILE A 404 -10.15 33.02 -11.29
C ILE A 404 -9.92 32.93 -9.78
N ASP A 405 -9.38 34.00 -9.20
CA ASP A 405 -9.20 34.09 -7.74
C ASP A 405 -10.58 34.00 -7.06
N ILE A 406 -10.71 33.06 -6.13
CA ILE A 406 -11.88 32.99 -5.25
C ILE A 406 -11.69 33.90 -4.04
N ASP A 407 -12.78 34.31 -3.41
CA ASP A 407 -12.68 35.21 -2.27
C ASP A 407 -12.13 34.51 -1.00
N ALA A 408 -11.76 35.30 0.00
CA ALA A 408 -11.14 34.80 1.22
C ALA A 408 -12.08 33.88 2.04
N THR A 409 -13.39 34.09 1.97
CA THR A 409 -14.39 33.28 2.68
C THR A 409 -14.54 31.93 1.99
N GLU A 410 -14.69 31.94 0.66
CA GLU A 410 -14.75 30.73 -0.16
C GLU A 410 -13.48 29.90 -0.01
N TYR A 411 -12.31 30.54 0.03
CA TYR A 411 -11.05 29.83 0.26
C TYR A 411 -10.95 29.24 1.67
N GLN A 412 -11.42 29.95 2.69
CA GLN A 412 -11.45 29.42 4.06
C GLN A 412 -12.34 28.17 4.16
N GLU A 413 -13.53 28.18 3.54
CA GLU A 413 -14.40 27.01 3.48
C GLU A 413 -13.74 25.83 2.75
N PHE A 414 -13.05 26.11 1.64
CA PHE A 414 -12.29 25.14 0.89
C PHE A 414 -11.12 24.54 1.70
N ASP A 415 -10.37 25.37 2.42
CA ASP A 415 -9.26 24.92 3.27
C ASP A 415 -9.76 24.04 4.43
N GLU A 416 -10.87 24.41 5.09
CA GLU A 416 -11.48 23.55 6.13
C GLU A 416 -11.98 22.21 5.58
N MET A 417 -12.54 22.20 4.36
CA MET A 417 -12.87 20.95 3.67
C MET A 417 -11.61 20.12 3.39
N MET A 418 -10.55 20.72 2.86
CA MET A 418 -9.29 20.03 2.56
C MET A 418 -8.62 19.47 3.81
N LYS A 419 -8.61 20.23 4.91
CA LYS A 419 -8.11 19.77 6.22
C LYS A 419 -8.80 18.51 6.70
N LYS A 420 -10.13 18.44 6.54
CA LYS A 420 -10.93 17.26 6.90
C LYS A 420 -10.62 16.07 5.99
N ILE A 421 -10.53 16.30 4.67
CA ILE A 421 -10.22 15.26 3.69
C ILE A 421 -8.83 14.69 3.95
N MET A 422 -7.80 15.53 4.09
CA MET A 422 -6.41 15.10 4.29
C MET A 422 -6.22 14.27 5.57
N ARG A 423 -7.08 14.44 6.59
CA ARG A 423 -7.03 13.72 7.86
C ARG A 423 -7.87 12.44 7.89
N ASP A 424 -8.44 11.99 6.76
CA ASP A 424 -9.10 10.67 6.71
C ASP A 424 -8.07 9.56 6.99
N PRO A 425 -8.33 8.66 7.96
CA PRO A 425 -7.40 7.60 8.34
C PRO A 425 -6.98 6.64 7.21
N LYS A 426 -7.68 6.62 6.07
CA LYS A 426 -7.30 5.81 4.89
C LYS A 426 -5.98 6.23 4.29
N TRP A 427 -5.62 7.51 4.37
CA TRP A 427 -4.38 8.07 3.82
C TRP A 427 -3.65 8.99 4.79
N TYR A 428 -4.17 9.21 6.00
CA TYR A 428 -3.51 9.92 7.08
C TYR A 428 -2.89 8.97 8.10
N MET A 429 -1.72 9.32 8.62
CA MET A 429 -1.13 8.64 9.78
C MET A 429 -0.23 9.57 10.61
N GLU A 430 0.07 9.12 11.83
CA GLU A 430 0.98 9.79 12.75
C GLU A 430 2.09 8.82 13.18
N HIS A 431 3.34 9.21 12.96
CA HIS A 431 4.50 8.43 13.33
C HIS A 431 5.00 8.85 14.71
N THR A 432 5.00 7.89 15.64
CA THR A 432 5.66 8.01 16.93
C THR A 432 7.09 7.51 16.84
N TRP A 433 8.02 8.38 17.22
CA TRP A 433 9.45 8.17 17.18
C TRP A 433 9.96 7.23 18.28
N ASN A 434 10.93 6.41 17.94
CA ASN A 434 11.86 5.75 18.86
C ASN A 434 13.28 6.23 18.57
N ASP A 435 14.17 6.09 19.57
CA ASP A 435 15.60 6.28 19.35
C ASP A 435 16.09 5.40 18.19
N ASP A 436 17.00 5.96 17.39
CA ASP A 436 17.59 5.34 16.21
C ASP A 436 16.62 5.00 15.06
N ASP A 437 15.37 5.46 15.12
CA ASP A 437 14.48 5.36 13.96
C ASP A 437 15.04 6.17 12.79
N LEU A 438 15.10 5.52 11.62
CA LEU A 438 15.42 6.17 10.35
C LEU A 438 14.19 6.11 9.45
N VAL A 439 13.58 7.27 9.22
CA VAL A 439 12.39 7.43 8.39
C VAL A 439 12.79 8.02 7.04
N ILE A 440 12.38 7.38 5.95
CA ILE A 440 12.64 7.83 4.58
C ILE A 440 11.30 8.09 3.92
N ILE A 441 11.09 9.29 3.41
CA ILE A 441 9.80 9.76 2.91
C ILE A 441 9.93 10.11 1.44
N GLU A 442 9.05 9.57 0.61
CA GLU A 442 8.88 9.98 -0.79
C GLU A 442 8.08 11.30 -0.80
N ASN A 443 8.80 12.41 -0.98
CA ASN A 443 8.27 13.77 -0.87
C ASN A 443 7.24 14.08 -1.96
N HIS A 444 7.33 13.41 -3.11
CA HIS A 444 6.40 13.64 -4.19
C HIS A 444 5.04 12.96 -4.00
N LEU A 445 4.99 11.84 -3.31
CA LEU A 445 3.75 11.10 -3.05
C LEU A 445 3.03 11.61 -1.79
N LEU A 446 3.77 12.22 -0.87
CA LEU A 446 3.30 12.52 0.48
C LEU A 446 3.25 14.02 0.77
N LEU A 447 2.26 14.42 1.57
CA LEU A 447 2.37 15.62 2.39
C LEU A 447 2.78 15.19 3.80
N HIS A 448 3.44 16.07 4.53
CA HIS A 448 3.87 15.82 5.89
C HIS A 448 3.69 17.06 6.76
N GLY A 449 3.66 16.85 8.06
CA GLY A 449 3.57 17.90 9.07
C GLY A 449 4.00 17.39 10.42
N ARG A 450 3.59 18.09 11.47
CA ARG A 450 3.92 17.71 12.85
C ARG A 450 2.81 18.15 13.79
N THR A 451 2.47 17.29 14.74
CA THR A 451 1.59 17.67 15.84
C THR A 451 2.25 18.75 16.72
N ALA A 452 1.43 19.43 17.54
CA ALA A 452 1.94 20.41 18.50
C ALA A 452 2.81 19.73 19.55
N ILE A 453 3.97 20.31 19.84
CA ILE A 453 4.97 19.76 20.76
C ILE A 453 4.69 20.28 22.17
N ASN A 454 4.60 19.39 23.17
CA ASN A 454 4.50 19.80 24.58
C ASN A 454 5.87 20.18 25.17
N GLU A 455 5.91 20.85 26.33
CA GLU A 455 7.17 21.29 26.96
C GLU A 455 8.18 20.16 27.25
N GLU A 456 7.67 18.94 27.47
CA GLU A 456 8.43 17.73 27.81
C GLU A 456 9.15 17.08 26.62
N SER A 457 8.91 17.54 25.39
CA SER A 457 9.61 17.03 24.22
C SER A 457 11.07 17.45 24.22
N GLU A 458 11.94 16.44 24.13
CA GLU A 458 13.40 16.56 23.98
C GLU A 458 13.85 15.97 22.64
N ARG A 459 12.93 15.85 21.67
CA ARG A 459 13.18 15.16 20.41
C ARG A 459 14.23 15.89 19.59
N GLU A 460 15.22 15.12 19.15
CA GLU A 460 16.25 15.57 18.22
C GLU A 460 16.25 14.68 16.98
N LEU A 461 16.00 15.30 15.83
CA LEU A 461 16.09 14.64 14.52
C LEU A 461 17.18 15.30 13.68
N TRP A 462 17.89 14.50 12.89
CA TRP A 462 18.66 15.01 11.75
C TRP A 462 17.86 14.81 10.48
N CYS A 463 17.86 15.82 9.61
CA CYS A 463 17.18 15.80 8.33
C CYS A 463 18.17 16.03 7.18
N ILE A 464 18.11 15.17 6.16
CA ILE A 464 18.79 15.36 4.88
C ILE A 464 17.77 15.14 3.75
N GLN A 465 17.74 16.08 2.81
CA GLN A 465 16.95 16.00 1.58
C GLN A 465 17.86 15.58 0.42
N VAL A 466 17.38 14.71 -0.46
CA VAL A 466 18.13 14.19 -1.62
C VAL A 466 17.24 14.18 -2.88
N TYR A 467 17.86 14.47 -4.03
CA TYR A 467 17.15 14.70 -5.30
C TYR A 467 16.45 13.48 -5.92
#